data_AF-A0A9Q3GCJ5-F1
#
_entry.id   AF-A0A9Q3GCJ5-F1
#
_cell.length_a   1.000
_cell.length_b   1.000
_cell.length_c   1.000
_cell.angle_alpha   90.00
_cell.angle_beta   90.00
_cell.angle_gamma   90.00
#
_symmetry.space_group_name_H-M   'P 1'
#
loop_
_entity.id
_entity.type
_entity.pdbx_description
1 polymer ?
#
loop_
_entity_poly.entity_id
_entity_poly.type
_entity_poly.pdbx_seq_one_letter_code
_entity_poly.pdbx_strand_id
1 'polypeptide(L)'
;MLLGTKLSFSTAYNPQTDGLAKRMIKTLEDIMRGFCAYGMEFEDSYGFTHDFCTLIPALELAYKTSIHPSTGKPPEMLEKGLNPRLPVDTLKKDLVDIHPTASNFKLLIDKVRHHANRSMTDAFEYAKRSGIKVIKPQNSK
;
A
#
# COMPACT_ATOMS: atom_id res chain seq x y z
N MET A 1 30.03 -15.30 4.44
CA MET A 1 29.04 -14.54 3.65
C MET A 1 29.00 -15.15 2.26
N LEU A 2 27.98 -15.96 1.95
CA LEU A 2 27.95 -16.86 0.79
C LEU A 2 27.45 -16.22 -0.54
N LEU A 3 27.16 -14.91 -0.56
CA LEU A 3 26.58 -14.24 -1.73
C LEU A 3 27.25 -12.90 -2.10
N GLY A 4 28.50 -12.64 -1.65
CA GLY A 4 29.21 -11.40 -1.97
C GLY A 4 28.54 -10.09 -1.50
N THR A 5 27.48 -10.19 -0.69
CA THR A 5 26.69 -9.06 -0.20
C THR A 5 27.49 -8.24 0.81
N LYS A 6 27.78 -6.98 0.48
CA LYS A 6 28.42 -6.02 1.38
C LYS A 6 27.36 -5.38 2.27
N LEU A 7 27.38 -5.71 3.56
CA LEU A 7 26.49 -5.10 4.56
C LEU A 7 26.87 -3.62 4.75
N SER A 8 25.91 -2.72 4.53
CA SER A 8 26.04 -1.30 4.85
C SER A 8 25.11 -0.99 6.03
N PHE A 9 25.68 -0.82 7.21
CA PHE A 9 24.91 -0.44 8.40
C PHE A 9 24.60 1.05 8.36
N SER A 10 23.38 1.43 8.75
CA SER A 10 23.06 2.85 8.97
C SER A 10 23.87 3.35 10.16
N THR A 11 24.83 4.24 9.92
CA THR A 11 25.52 4.97 10.99
C THR A 11 24.83 6.32 11.20
N ALA A 12 24.97 6.91 12.38
CA ALA A 12 24.40 8.23 12.71
C ALA A 12 24.81 9.35 11.73
N TYR A 13 25.85 9.12 10.90
CA TYR A 13 26.43 10.08 9.97
C TYR A 13 26.08 9.86 8.49
N ASN A 14 25.16 8.94 8.15
CA ASN A 14 24.72 8.74 6.75
C ASN A 14 23.23 9.06 6.51
N PRO A 15 22.79 10.32 6.78
CA PRO A 15 21.38 10.71 6.77
C PRO A 15 20.75 10.69 5.36
N GLN A 16 21.55 10.78 4.30
CA GLN A 16 21.05 10.90 2.93
C GLN A 16 20.56 9.56 2.37
N THR A 17 21.32 8.47 2.58
CA THR A 17 20.97 7.13 2.10
C THR A 17 19.86 6.49 2.94
N ASP A 18 19.93 6.67 4.25
CA ASP A 18 19.00 6.08 5.20
C ASP A 18 17.68 6.88 5.33
N GLY A 19 17.72 8.18 5.03
CA GLY A 19 16.56 9.07 5.15
C GLY A 19 15.42 8.72 4.19
N LEU A 20 15.72 8.32 2.95
CA LEU A 20 14.69 7.90 1.97
C LEU A 20 14.06 6.57 2.37
N ALA A 21 14.88 5.58 2.74
CA ALA A 21 14.40 4.28 3.21
C ALA A 21 13.55 4.43 4.48
N LYS A 22 14.00 5.21 5.46
CA LYS A 22 13.24 5.50 6.69
C LYS A 22 11.89 6.15 6.42
N ARG A 23 11.83 7.11 5.49
CA ARG A 23 10.56 7.76 5.11
C ARG A 23 9.60 6.77 4.43
N MET A 24 10.13 5.91 3.57
CA MET A 24 9.33 4.87 2.91
C MET A 24 8.80 3.85 3.93
N ILE A 25 9.67 3.34 4.81
CA ILE A 25 9.27 2.42 5.89
C ILE A 25 8.19 3.06 6.77
N LYS A 26 8.37 4.33 7.16
CA LYS A 26 7.39 5.04 7.97
C LYS A 26 6.03 5.20 7.27
N THR A 27 6.05 5.50 5.97
CA THR A 27 4.81 5.59 5.17
C THR A 27 4.10 4.24 5.11
N LEU A 28 4.84 3.15 4.89
CA LEU A 28 4.27 1.79 4.89
C LEU A 28 3.69 1.42 6.26
N GLU A 29 4.36 1.76 7.35
CA GLU A 29 3.81 1.54 8.70
C GLU A 29 2.51 2.31 8.92
N ASP A 30 2.42 3.57 8.46
CA ASP A 30 1.23 4.38 8.63
C ASP A 30 0.05 3.82 7.81
N ILE A 31 0.32 3.32 6.60
CA ILE A 31 -0.65 2.58 5.77
C ILE A 31 -1.16 1.33 6.51
N MET A 32 -0.22 0.51 7.02
CA MET A 32 -0.57 -0.72 7.73
C MET A 32 -1.37 -0.43 9.00
N ARG A 33 -1.03 0.61 9.77
CA ARG A 33 -1.79 0.99 10.98
C ARG A 33 -3.22 1.41 10.65
N GLY A 34 -3.42 2.25 9.64
CA GLY A 34 -4.76 2.69 9.22
C GLY A 34 -5.61 1.52 8.70
N PHE A 35 -4.98 0.58 8.00
CA PHE A 35 -5.65 -0.58 7.44
C PHE A 35 -5.93 -1.68 8.47
N CYS A 36 -5.00 -1.98 9.37
CA CYS A 36 -5.20 -2.95 10.45
C CYS A 36 -6.22 -2.48 11.48
N ALA A 37 -6.35 -1.17 11.72
CA ALA A 37 -7.40 -0.61 12.58
C ALA A 37 -8.81 -0.99 12.08
N TYR A 38 -8.99 -1.06 10.77
CA TYR A 38 -10.24 -1.51 10.14
C TYR A 38 -10.49 -3.02 10.26
N GLY A 39 -9.43 -3.84 10.27
CA GLY A 39 -9.57 -5.28 10.51
C GLY A 39 -10.19 -5.61 11.87
N MET A 40 -10.03 -4.74 12.86
CA MET A 40 -10.68 -4.88 14.18
C MET A 40 -12.18 -4.57 14.17
N GLU A 41 -12.66 -3.80 13.20
CA GLU A 41 -14.08 -3.40 13.04
C GLU A 41 -14.80 -4.25 11.99
N PHE A 42 -14.06 -5.07 11.24
CA PHE A 42 -14.60 -5.90 10.19
C PHE A 42 -15.07 -7.26 10.75
N GLU A 43 -16.36 -7.34 11.04
CA GLU A 43 -17.06 -8.61 11.24
C GLU A 43 -17.72 -9.03 9.92
N ASP A 44 -17.41 -10.21 9.40
CA ASP A 44 -18.23 -10.82 8.36
C ASP A 44 -19.60 -11.19 8.95
N SER A 45 -20.60 -11.36 8.10
CA SER A 45 -21.95 -11.88 8.33
C SER A 45 -22.02 -13.13 9.23
N TYR A 46 -20.90 -13.84 9.38
CA TYR A 46 -20.72 -15.05 10.18
C TYR A 46 -20.00 -14.82 11.53
N GLY A 47 -19.68 -13.57 11.90
CA GLY A 47 -19.00 -13.20 13.15
C GLY A 47 -17.49 -13.46 13.17
N PHE A 48 -16.86 -13.71 12.01
CA PHE A 48 -15.41 -13.83 11.93
C PHE A 48 -14.78 -12.44 11.79
N THR A 49 -13.99 -12.05 12.79
CA THR A 49 -13.04 -10.94 12.69
C THR A 49 -11.88 -11.41 11.81
N HIS A 50 -11.66 -10.74 10.68
CA HIS A 50 -10.52 -11.06 9.82
C HIS A 50 -9.21 -10.60 10.48
N ASP A 51 -8.36 -11.55 10.86
CA ASP A 51 -7.05 -11.25 11.43
C ASP A 51 -6.19 -10.47 10.42
N PHE A 52 -5.29 -9.62 10.91
CA PHE A 52 -4.44 -8.77 10.08
C PHE A 52 -3.64 -9.58 9.04
N CYS A 53 -3.21 -10.79 9.41
CA CYS A 53 -2.50 -11.71 8.52
C CYS A 53 -3.27 -12.03 7.25
N THR A 54 -4.60 -12.11 7.35
CA THR A 54 -5.47 -12.45 6.20
C THR A 54 -5.69 -11.25 5.27
N LEU A 55 -5.53 -10.03 5.79
CA LEU A 55 -5.78 -8.79 5.07
C LEU A 55 -4.49 -8.21 4.43
N ILE A 56 -3.30 -8.57 4.94
CA ILE A 56 -2.00 -8.12 4.40
C ILE A 56 -1.86 -8.37 2.89
N PRO A 57 -2.19 -9.55 2.34
CA PRO A 57 -2.05 -9.78 0.89
C PRO A 57 -2.88 -8.81 0.05
N ALA A 58 -4.07 -8.43 0.54
CA ALA A 58 -4.92 -7.45 -0.12
C ALA A 58 -4.32 -6.04 -0.05
N LEU A 59 -3.71 -5.67 1.08
CA LEU A 59 -3.01 -4.41 1.24
C LEU A 59 -1.78 -4.31 0.31
N GLU A 60 -0.98 -5.37 0.25
CA GLU A 60 0.20 -5.45 -0.60
C GLU A 60 -0.17 -5.29 -2.08
N LEU A 61 -1.23 -5.97 -2.51
CA LEU A 61 -1.75 -5.87 -3.87
C LEU A 61 -2.25 -4.45 -4.17
N ALA A 62 -3.01 -3.83 -3.26
CA ALA A 62 -3.46 -2.46 -3.40
C ALA A 62 -2.25 -1.49 -3.51
N TYR A 63 -1.21 -1.69 -2.71
CA TYR A 63 -0.02 -0.83 -2.73
C TYR A 63 0.71 -0.96 -4.08
N LYS A 64 0.95 -2.19 -4.55
CA LYS A 64 1.64 -2.48 -5.81
C LYS A 64 0.93 -1.93 -7.04
N THR A 65 -0.40 -1.86 -6.99
CA THR A 65 -1.25 -1.38 -8.09
C THR A 65 -1.56 0.12 -8.00
N SER A 66 -1.43 0.73 -6.83
CA SER A 66 -1.69 2.15 -6.62
C SER A 66 -0.61 3.04 -7.23
N ILE A 67 -1.00 4.21 -7.74
CA ILE A 67 -0.05 5.20 -8.26
C ILE A 67 0.68 5.85 -7.08
N HIS A 68 2.00 5.69 -7.02
CA HIS A 68 2.78 6.28 -5.94
C HIS A 68 2.97 7.80 -6.17
N PRO A 69 2.70 8.67 -5.18
CA PRO A 69 2.66 10.13 -5.39
C PRO A 69 3.97 10.75 -5.88
N SER A 70 5.11 10.19 -5.47
CA SER A 70 6.43 10.73 -5.86
C SER A 70 6.89 10.31 -7.26
N THR A 71 6.42 9.16 -7.77
CA THR A 71 6.87 8.60 -9.05
C THR A 71 5.80 8.68 -10.13
N GLY A 72 4.53 8.92 -9.76
CA GLY A 72 3.41 8.99 -10.69
C GLY A 72 3.10 7.66 -11.39
N LYS A 73 3.67 6.55 -10.92
CA LYS A 73 3.48 5.20 -11.49
C LYS A 73 3.27 4.15 -10.40
N PRO A 74 2.63 3.02 -10.71
CA PRO A 74 2.55 1.89 -9.78
C PRO A 74 3.93 1.33 -9.45
N PRO A 75 4.22 0.99 -8.19
CA PRO A 75 5.48 0.35 -7.81
C PRO A 75 5.81 -0.89 -8.63
N GLU A 76 4.81 -1.75 -8.90
CA GLU A 76 5.04 -2.97 -9.70
C GLU A 76 5.43 -2.68 -11.15
N MET A 77 4.92 -1.58 -11.71
CA MET A 77 5.33 -1.12 -13.03
C MET A 77 6.79 -0.65 -13.03
N LEU A 78 7.26 -0.03 -11.94
CA LEU A 78 8.64 0.44 -11.82
C LEU A 78 9.62 -0.69 -11.52
N GLU A 79 9.22 -1.67 -10.70
CA GLU A 79 10.06 -2.78 -10.26
C GLU A 79 10.15 -3.89 -11.31
N LYS A 80 9.03 -4.22 -11.96
CA LYS A 80 8.90 -5.39 -12.84
C LYS A 80 8.49 -5.05 -14.27
N GLY A 81 8.09 -3.81 -14.53
CA GLY A 81 7.55 -3.42 -15.85
C GLY A 81 6.16 -3.99 -16.15
N LEU A 82 5.48 -4.56 -15.14
CA LEU A 82 4.17 -5.22 -15.30
C LEU A 82 3.06 -4.32 -14.78
N ASN A 83 1.94 -4.30 -15.51
CA ASN A 83 0.69 -3.76 -14.98
C ASN A 83 -0.18 -4.93 -14.48
N PRO A 84 -0.27 -5.15 -13.17
CA PRO A 84 -1.06 -6.24 -12.61
C PRO A 84 -2.54 -6.09 -12.99
N ARG A 85 -3.11 -7.11 -13.66
CA ARG A 85 -4.55 -7.20 -13.88
C ARG A 85 -5.19 -7.78 -12.63
N LEU A 86 -6.07 -7.01 -12.00
CA LEU A 86 -6.76 -7.44 -10.80
C LEU A 86 -7.98 -8.28 -11.17
N PRO A 87 -8.42 -9.22 -10.32
CA PRO A 87 -9.63 -10.00 -10.56
C PRO A 87 -10.83 -9.11 -10.88
N VAL A 88 -10.97 -7.98 -10.18
CA VAL A 88 -12.01 -6.98 -10.42
C VAL A 88 -11.97 -6.33 -11.80
N ASP A 89 -10.81 -6.29 -12.46
CA ASP A 89 -10.68 -5.76 -13.82
C ASP A 89 -11.20 -6.75 -14.86
N THR A 90 -11.31 -8.03 -14.48
CA THR A 90 -11.76 -9.14 -15.34
C THR A 90 -13.21 -9.54 -15.04
N LEU A 91 -13.76 -9.14 -13.90
CA LEU A 91 -15.15 -9.40 -13.53
C LEU A 91 -16.09 -8.64 -14.48
N LYS A 92 -16.93 -9.37 -15.21
CA LYS A 92 -18.01 -8.78 -16.03
C LYS A 92 -19.04 -8.11 -15.11
N LYS A 93 -19.54 -6.92 -15.47
CA LYS A 93 -20.58 -6.23 -14.69
C LYS A 93 -21.86 -7.06 -14.54
N ASP A 94 -22.12 -7.95 -15.51
CA ASP A 94 -23.30 -8.80 -15.59
C ASP A 94 -23.09 -10.20 -14.98
N LEU A 95 -22.26 -10.30 -13.94
CA LEU A 95 -22.09 -11.55 -13.20
C LEU A 95 -23.40 -11.92 -12.49
N VAL A 96 -24.01 -13.01 -12.93
CA VAL A 96 -25.11 -13.65 -12.21
C VAL A 96 -24.57 -14.15 -10.88
N ASP A 97 -25.26 -13.79 -9.79
CA ASP A 97 -24.87 -14.20 -8.46
C ASP A 97 -25.19 -15.69 -8.27
N ILE A 98 -24.16 -16.53 -8.38
CA ILE A 98 -24.31 -17.99 -8.44
C ILE A 98 -24.43 -18.58 -7.03
N HIS A 99 -23.85 -17.92 -6.02
CA HIS A 99 -23.78 -18.46 -4.67
C HIS A 99 -23.60 -17.36 -3.60
N PRO A 100 -24.32 -17.40 -2.47
CA PRO A 100 -24.25 -16.37 -1.42
C PRO A 100 -22.83 -16.15 -0.88
N THR A 101 -22.02 -17.21 -0.75
CA THR A 101 -20.61 -17.09 -0.32
C THR A 101 -19.76 -16.30 -1.32
N ALA A 102 -19.99 -16.47 -2.63
CA ALA A 102 -19.23 -15.72 -3.64
C ALA A 102 -19.59 -14.23 -3.60
N SER A 103 -20.86 -13.92 -3.34
CA SER A 103 -21.35 -12.56 -3.14
C SER A 103 -20.77 -11.89 -1.90
N ASN A 104 -20.76 -12.59 -0.76
CA ASN A 104 -20.15 -12.10 0.48
C ASN A 104 -18.64 -11.90 0.32
N PHE A 105 -17.95 -12.82 -0.37
CA PHE A 105 -16.53 -12.69 -0.65
C PHE A 105 -16.21 -11.50 -1.57
N LYS A 106 -17.04 -11.26 -2.59
CA LYS A 106 -16.92 -10.07 -3.44
C LYS A 106 -17.05 -8.78 -2.62
N LEU A 107 -18.09 -8.71 -1.78
CA LEU A 107 -18.31 -7.56 -0.90
C LEU A 107 -17.14 -7.33 0.06
N LEU A 108 -16.60 -8.40 0.63
CA LEU A 108 -15.40 -8.37 1.47
C LEU A 108 -14.22 -7.75 0.70
N ILE A 109 -13.90 -8.29 -0.48
CA ILE A 109 -12.77 -7.82 -1.29
C ILE A 109 -12.94 -6.36 -1.68
N ASP A 110 -14.15 -5.93 -2.07
CA ASP A 110 -14.42 -4.54 -2.44
C ASP A 110 -14.25 -3.60 -1.26
N LYS A 111 -14.79 -3.96 -0.09
CA LYS A 111 -14.64 -3.19 1.15
C LYS A 111 -13.18 -3.07 1.59
N VAL A 112 -12.46 -4.20 1.61
CA VAL A 112 -11.03 -4.27 1.94
C VAL A 112 -10.21 -3.41 0.98
N ARG A 113 -10.48 -3.49 -0.32
CA ARG A 113 -9.82 -2.68 -1.34
C ARG A 113 -10.10 -1.19 -1.13
N HIS A 114 -11.34 -0.80 -0.86
CA HIS A 114 -11.69 0.59 -0.60
C HIS A 114 -10.96 1.14 0.62
N HIS A 115 -10.89 0.37 1.71
CA HIS A 115 -10.22 0.80 2.92
C HIS A 115 -8.70 0.86 2.77
N ALA A 116 -8.11 -0.09 2.03
CA ALA A 116 -6.69 -0.07 1.68
C ALA A 116 -6.32 1.20 0.91
N ASN A 117 -7.10 1.54 -0.12
CA ASN A 117 -6.88 2.76 -0.91
C ASN A 117 -7.03 4.04 -0.08
N ARG A 118 -8.00 4.07 0.84
CA ARG A 118 -8.19 5.20 1.75
C ARG A 118 -7.01 5.37 2.70
N SER A 119 -6.60 4.28 3.35
CA SER A 119 -5.45 4.28 4.26
C SER A 119 -4.15 4.69 3.55
N MET A 120 -3.98 4.30 2.28
CA MET A 120 -2.88 4.77 1.43
C MET A 120 -2.94 6.27 1.17
N THR A 121 -4.11 6.78 0.78
CA THR A 121 -4.30 8.21 0.52
C THR A 121 -4.00 9.04 1.77
N ASP A 122 -4.55 8.63 2.92
CA ASP A 122 -4.35 9.32 4.20
C ASP A 122 -2.87 9.31 4.62
N ALA A 123 -2.18 8.17 4.48
CA ALA A 123 -0.75 8.06 4.79
C ALA A 123 0.12 8.88 3.83
N PHE A 124 -0.20 8.91 2.54
CA PHE A 124 0.51 9.74 1.57
C PHE A 124 0.29 11.23 1.82
N GLU A 125 -0.93 11.63 2.17
CA GLU A 125 -1.23 13.01 2.57
C GLU A 125 -0.47 13.40 3.83
N TYR A 126 -0.45 12.54 4.84
CA TYR A 126 0.32 12.75 6.06
C TYR A 126 1.81 12.91 5.75
N ALA A 127 2.39 12.00 4.95
CA ALA A 127 3.78 12.08 4.52
C ALA A 127 4.09 13.38 3.74
N LYS A 128 3.15 13.87 2.91
CA LYS A 128 3.26 15.14 2.20
C LYS A 128 3.26 16.33 3.17
N ARG A 129 2.38 16.32 4.19
CA ARG A 129 2.29 17.37 5.22
C ARG A 129 3.52 17.40 6.13
N SER A 130 4.08 16.24 6.47
CA SER A 130 5.32 16.12 7.24
C SER A 130 6.58 16.47 6.44
N GLY A 131 6.47 16.64 5.11
CA GLY A 131 7.58 16.90 4.19
C GLY A 131 7.93 18.37 3.92
N ILE A 132 7.59 19.34 4.80
CA ILE A 132 7.87 20.77 4.55
C ILE A 132 9.39 21.08 4.61
N LYS A 133 10.02 21.08 3.43
CA LYS A 133 10.60 22.27 2.77
C LYS A 133 10.82 21.92 1.30
N VAL A 134 9.92 22.41 0.45
CA VAL A 134 10.21 22.60 -0.98
C VAL A 134 11.44 23.50 -1.03
N ILE A 135 12.57 22.95 -1.46
CA ILE A 135 13.73 23.74 -1.84
C ILE A 135 13.23 24.60 -3.00
N LYS A 136 13.00 25.89 -2.76
CA LYS A 136 12.74 26.86 -3.84
C LYS A 136 13.91 26.73 -4.82
N PRO A 137 13.68 26.63 -6.14
CA PRO A 137 14.77 26.72 -7.09
C PRO A 137 15.49 28.04 -6.83
N GLN A 138 16.76 27.93 -6.43
CA GLN A 138 17.69 29.05 -6.42
C GLN A 138 17.86 29.45 -7.89
N ASN A 139 17.11 30.45 -8.33
CA ASN A 139 17.41 31.13 -9.58
C ASN A 139 18.77 31.82 -9.40
N SER A 140 19.79 31.20 -9.99
CA SER A 140 21.14 31.74 -10.11
C SER A 140 21.20 32.55 -11.41
N LYS A 141 21.27 33.88 -11.22
CA LYS A 141 21.75 34.94 -12.13
C LYS A 141 20.93 35.25 -13.38
#